data_AF-A0A0G1FAT1-F1
#
_entry.id   AF-A0A0G1FAT1-F1
#
_cell.length_a   1.000
_cell.length_b   1.000
_cell.length_c   1.000
_cell.angle_alpha   90.00
_cell.angle_beta   90.00
_cell.angle_gamma   90.00
#
_symmetry.space_group_name_H-M   'P 1'
#
loop_
_entity.id
_entity.type
_entity.pdbx_description
1 polymer ?
#
loop_
_entity_poly.entity_id
_entity_poly.type
_entity_poly.pdbx_seq_one_letter_code
_entity_poly.pdbx_strand_id
1 'polypeptide(L)'
;MPENSFKNFFSFKLLLFLLLLIFIWFGLQLVRLTYKRHELNKEINNLKSEVERLEKSSGDLSQLMNYFNSADFLEREAKEKLNLKKEGENVVVVPEAAIVQRINQESQTDSAKAEDKEEKKEEDGNPVKWWKYFFGK
;
A
#
# COMPACT_ATOMS: atom_id res chain seq x y z
N MET A 1 -10.96 -42.06 79.23
CA MET A 1 -9.73 -41.93 78.43
C MET A 1 -10.11 -41.42 77.04
N PRO A 2 -9.77 -40.18 76.66
CA PRO A 2 -9.79 -39.77 75.25
C PRO A 2 -8.41 -39.22 74.84
N GLU A 3 -7.64 -39.99 74.07
CA GLU A 3 -6.23 -39.70 73.77
C GLU A 3 -5.93 -39.84 72.26
N ASN A 4 -6.84 -39.42 71.35
CA ASN A 4 -6.56 -39.57 69.91
C ASN A 4 -7.08 -38.44 69.00
N SER A 5 -7.86 -37.47 69.51
CA SER A 5 -8.48 -36.45 68.67
C SER A 5 -7.44 -35.49 68.05
N PHE A 6 -6.41 -35.10 68.81
CA PHE A 6 -5.38 -34.17 68.33
C PHE A 6 -4.53 -34.72 67.18
N LYS A 7 -4.28 -36.04 67.15
CA LYS A 7 -3.52 -36.69 66.07
C LYS A 7 -4.27 -36.61 64.73
N ASN A 8 -5.58 -36.84 64.74
CA ASN A 8 -6.42 -36.79 63.54
C ASN A 8 -6.55 -35.35 63.00
N PHE A 9 -6.65 -34.35 63.87
CA PHE A 9 -6.67 -32.94 63.45
C PHE A 9 -5.33 -32.49 62.86
N PHE A 10 -4.20 -32.94 63.42
CA PHE A 10 -2.88 -32.61 62.88
C PHE A 10 -2.62 -33.31 61.54
N SER A 11 -2.98 -34.58 61.42
CA SER A 11 -2.90 -35.34 60.17
C SER A 11 -3.79 -34.76 59.06
N PHE A 12 -5.00 -34.26 59.40
CA PHE A 12 -5.88 -33.62 58.43
C PHE A 12 -5.33 -32.27 57.93
N LYS A 13 -4.79 -31.44 58.83
CA LYS A 13 -4.11 -30.19 58.44
C LYS A 13 -2.86 -30.45 57.60
N LEU A 14 -2.09 -31.49 57.94
CA LEU A 14 -0.91 -31.90 57.16
C LEU A 14 -1.30 -32.42 55.76
N LEU A 15 -2.39 -33.22 55.67
CA LEU A 15 -2.95 -33.70 54.42
C LEU A 15 -3.44 -32.54 53.55
N LEU A 16 -4.14 -31.56 54.15
CA LEU A 16 -4.60 -30.36 53.45
C LEU A 16 -3.42 -29.53 52.92
N PHE A 17 -2.37 -29.37 53.72
CA PHE A 17 -1.15 -28.67 53.30
C PHE A 17 -0.44 -29.39 52.16
N LEU A 18 -0.33 -30.73 52.21
CA LEU A 18 0.26 -31.53 51.15
C LEU A 18 -0.56 -31.43 49.85
N LEU A 19 -1.90 -31.47 49.96
CA LEU A 19 -2.81 -31.31 48.83
C LEU A 19 -2.69 -29.91 48.20
N LEU A 20 -2.57 -28.88 49.03
CA LEU A 20 -2.32 -27.51 48.58
C LEU A 20 -0.99 -27.44 47.82
N LEU A 21 0.08 -28.05 48.35
CA LEU A 21 1.39 -28.06 47.71
C LEU A 21 1.37 -28.75 46.33
N ILE A 22 0.66 -29.88 46.23
CA ILE A 22 0.43 -30.59 44.96
C ILE A 22 -0.37 -29.71 44.00
N PHE A 23 -1.40 -29.01 44.47
CA PHE A 23 -2.21 -28.12 43.65
C PHE A 23 -1.39 -26.94 43.10
N ILE A 24 -0.54 -26.30 43.93
CA ILE A 24 0.39 -25.26 43.47
C ILE A 24 1.36 -25.83 42.43
N TRP A 25 1.94 -27.01 42.66
CA TRP A 25 2.82 -27.65 41.68
C TRP A 25 2.11 -27.84 40.35
N PHE A 26 0.90 -28.42 40.37
CA PHE A 26 0.11 -28.66 39.17
C PHE A 26 -0.20 -27.34 38.45
N GLY A 27 -0.60 -26.31 39.19
CA GLY A 27 -0.84 -24.97 38.65
C GLY A 27 0.37 -24.39 37.93
N LEU A 28 1.56 -24.47 38.54
CA LEU A 28 2.81 -24.02 37.91
C LEU A 28 3.12 -24.76 36.61
N GLN A 29 2.82 -26.07 36.56
CA GLN A 29 3.06 -26.88 35.37
C GLN A 29 2.12 -26.52 34.21
N LEU A 30 0.85 -26.21 34.52
CA LEU A 30 -0.14 -25.74 33.54
C LEU A 30 0.24 -24.36 32.98
N VAL A 31 0.71 -23.45 33.84
CA VAL A 31 1.17 -22.12 33.42
C VAL A 31 2.36 -22.23 32.46
N ARG A 32 3.34 -23.09 32.76
CA ARG A 32 4.48 -23.32 31.85
C ARG A 32 4.06 -23.89 30.50
N LEU A 33 3.09 -24.81 30.49
CA LEU A 33 2.60 -25.44 29.26
C LEU A 33 1.84 -24.45 28.37
N THR A 34 0.98 -23.62 28.97
CA THR A 34 0.20 -22.61 28.26
C THR A 34 1.09 -21.52 27.67
N TYR A 35 2.12 -21.08 28.41
CA TYR A 35 3.08 -20.10 27.90
C TYR A 35 3.84 -20.61 26.67
N LYS A 36 4.38 -21.84 26.74
CA LYS A 36 5.07 -22.47 25.60
C LYS A 36 4.16 -22.66 24.39
N ARG A 37 2.90 -23.05 24.62
CA ARG A 37 1.90 -23.19 23.55
C ARG A 37 1.63 -21.86 22.85
N HIS A 38 1.56 -20.76 23.60
CA HIS A 38 1.32 -19.44 23.03
C HIS A 38 2.51 -18.97 22.18
N GLU A 39 3.74 -19.17 22.67
CA GLU A 39 4.97 -18.80 21.94
C GLU A 39 5.08 -19.58 20.61
N LEU A 40 4.87 -20.89 20.65
CA LEU A 40 4.83 -21.75 19.47
C LEU A 40 3.75 -21.26 18.47
N ASN A 41 2.52 -21.02 18.92
CA ASN A 41 1.46 -20.56 18.02
C ASN A 41 1.78 -19.19 17.39
N LYS A 42 2.49 -18.31 18.12
CA LYS A 42 2.94 -17.03 17.59
C LYS A 42 4.00 -17.23 16.49
N GLU A 43 4.95 -18.14 16.70
CA GLU A 43 5.94 -18.51 15.68
C GLU A 43 5.28 -19.11 14.44
N ILE A 44 4.32 -20.03 14.60
CA ILE A 44 3.56 -20.61 13.48
C ILE A 44 2.85 -19.50 12.68
N ASN A 45 2.17 -18.58 13.37
CA ASN A 45 1.44 -17.51 12.69
C ASN A 45 2.40 -16.56 11.96
N ASN A 46 3.56 -16.27 12.54
CA ASN A 46 4.58 -15.45 11.89
C ASN A 46 5.13 -16.14 10.63
N LEU A 47 5.49 -17.43 10.74
CA LEU A 47 5.99 -18.21 9.61
C LEU A 47 4.95 -18.30 8.50
N LYS A 48 3.67 -18.50 8.84
CA LYS A 48 2.57 -18.54 7.87
C LYS A 48 2.41 -17.20 7.14
N SER A 49 2.49 -16.09 7.88
CA SER A 49 2.44 -14.75 7.29
C SER A 49 3.63 -14.48 6.37
N GLU A 50 4.81 -14.98 6.72
CA GLU A 50 6.00 -14.84 5.89
C GLU A 50 5.89 -15.63 4.58
N VAL A 51 5.35 -16.85 4.64
CA VAL A 51 5.06 -17.66 3.44
C VAL A 51 4.08 -16.94 2.52
N GLU A 52 2.96 -16.42 3.05
CA GLU A 52 1.97 -15.70 2.27
C GLU A 52 2.56 -14.44 1.61
N ARG A 53 3.43 -13.72 2.32
CA ARG A 53 4.16 -12.56 1.76
C ARG A 53 5.09 -12.97 0.62
N LEU A 54 5.80 -14.09 0.77
CA LEU A 54 6.73 -14.61 -0.25
C LEU A 54 5.98 -15.09 -1.50
N GLU A 55 4.85 -15.78 -1.33
CA GLU A 55 4.01 -16.22 -2.44
C GLU A 55 3.46 -15.03 -3.21
N LYS A 56 2.95 -14.00 -2.52
CA LYS A 56 2.50 -12.77 -3.15
C LYS A 56 3.62 -12.08 -3.93
N SER A 57 4.79 -11.94 -3.31
CA SER A 57 5.97 -11.32 -3.95
C SER A 57 6.41 -12.09 -5.20
N SER A 58 6.34 -13.42 -5.15
CA SER A 58 6.67 -14.27 -6.30
C SER A 58 5.64 -14.11 -7.44
N GLY A 59 4.35 -14.00 -7.09
CA GLY A 59 3.29 -13.70 -8.05
C GLY A 59 3.47 -12.35 -8.74
N ASP A 60 3.70 -11.29 -7.95
CA ASP A 60 3.94 -9.94 -8.46
C ASP A 60 5.17 -9.91 -9.39
N LEU A 61 6.25 -10.59 -9.01
CA LEU A 61 7.47 -10.68 -9.81
C LEU A 61 7.24 -11.44 -11.12
N SER A 62 6.45 -12.51 -11.09
CA SER A 62 6.06 -13.26 -12.28
C SER A 62 5.21 -12.41 -13.23
N GLN A 63 4.25 -11.65 -12.70
CA GLN A 63 3.44 -10.72 -13.50
C GLN A 63 4.30 -9.64 -14.15
N LEU A 64 5.26 -9.07 -13.41
CA LEU A 64 6.18 -8.08 -13.94
C LEU A 64 7.08 -8.66 -15.05
N MET A 65 7.54 -9.90 -14.86
CA MET A 65 8.31 -10.60 -15.87
C MET A 65 7.48 -10.88 -17.14
N ASN A 66 6.21 -11.24 -16.98
CA ASN A 66 5.30 -11.41 -18.13
C ASN A 66 5.05 -10.08 -18.86
N TYR A 67 4.93 -8.98 -18.13
CA TYR A 67 4.80 -7.64 -18.72
C TYR A 67 6.06 -7.26 -19.53
N PHE A 68 7.26 -7.48 -18.99
CA PHE A 68 8.49 -7.20 -19.72
C PHE A 68 8.71 -8.11 -20.94
N ASN A 69 8.21 -9.35 -20.89
CA ASN A 69 8.23 -10.25 -22.05
C ASN A 69 7.09 -9.98 -23.05
N SER A 70 6.13 -9.10 -22.71
CA SER A 70 5.02 -8.80 -23.61
C SER A 70 5.50 -8.08 -24.87
N ALA A 71 4.86 -8.39 -26.00
CA ALA A 71 5.16 -7.75 -27.28
C ALA A 71 4.95 -6.23 -27.23
N ASP A 72 3.98 -5.76 -26.43
CA ASP A 72 3.69 -4.34 -26.26
C ASP A 72 4.83 -3.60 -25.56
N PHE A 73 5.46 -4.20 -24.54
CA PHE A 73 6.62 -3.61 -23.88
C PHE A 73 7.83 -3.55 -24.81
N LEU A 74 8.10 -4.64 -25.54
CA LEU A 74 9.15 -4.70 -26.56
C LEU A 74 8.93 -3.66 -27.66
N GLU A 75 7.69 -3.49 -28.13
CA GLU A 75 7.35 -2.50 -29.14
C GLU A 75 7.54 -1.07 -28.62
N ARG A 76 7.15 -0.79 -27.38
CA ARG A 76 7.39 0.52 -26.76
C ARG A 76 8.87 0.85 -26.63
N GLU A 77 9.69 -0.07 -26.12
CA GLU A 77 11.14 0.14 -26.02
C GLU A 77 11.79 0.27 -27.40
N ALA A 78 11.35 -0.51 -28.41
CA ALA A 78 11.82 -0.37 -29.78
C ALA A 78 11.47 1.00 -30.38
N LYS A 79 10.27 1.52 -30.12
CA LYS A 79 9.84 2.86 -30.54
C LYS A 79 10.64 3.95 -29.84
N GLU A 80 10.81 3.86 -28.52
CA GLU A 80 11.47 4.91 -27.72
C GLU A 80 12.99 4.93 -27.90
N LYS A 81 13.66 3.77 -27.91
CA LYS A 81 15.13 3.70 -27.95
C LYS A 81 15.71 3.65 -29.35
N LEU A 82 15.01 2.96 -30.24
CA LEU A 82 15.53 2.66 -31.57
C LEU A 82 14.81 3.46 -32.66
N ASN A 83 13.83 4.30 -32.29
CA ASN A 83 12.93 5.00 -33.23
C ASN A 83 12.35 4.05 -34.29
N LEU A 84 12.17 2.77 -33.92
CA LEU A 84 11.63 1.75 -34.82
C LEU A 84 10.12 1.95 -34.94
N LYS A 85 9.60 1.65 -36.12
CA LYS A 85 8.18 1.77 -36.43
C LYS A 85 7.64 0.45 -36.95
N LYS A 86 6.35 0.19 -36.73
CA LYS A 86 5.70 -0.98 -37.33
C LYS A 86 5.54 -0.77 -38.84
N GLU A 87 5.50 -1.85 -39.61
CA GLU A 87 5.21 -1.78 -41.04
C GLU A 87 3.82 -1.16 -41.25
N GLY A 88 3.75 -0.03 -41.98
CA GLY A 88 2.53 0.76 -42.21
C GLY A 88 2.36 2.02 -41.35
N GLU A 89 3.27 2.32 -40.42
CA GLU A 89 3.21 3.51 -39.57
C GLU A 89 3.84 4.76 -40.24
N ASN A 90 3.10 5.88 -40.25
CA ASN A 90 3.54 7.18 -40.77
C ASN A 90 4.08 8.05 -39.62
N VAL A 91 5.38 8.38 -39.66
CA VAL A 91 6.04 9.25 -38.67
C VAL A 91 6.02 10.67 -39.20
N VAL A 92 5.43 11.60 -38.43
CA VAL A 92 5.44 13.04 -38.75
C VAL A 92 6.48 13.71 -37.83
N VAL A 93 7.57 14.18 -38.42
CA VAL A 93 8.57 14.97 -37.69
C VAL A 93 8.11 16.42 -37.71
N VAL A 94 7.75 16.95 -36.54
CA VAL A 94 7.38 18.36 -36.40
C VAL A 94 8.64 19.13 -35.98
N PRO A 95 9.14 20.07 -36.80
CA PRO A 95 10.30 20.89 -36.43
C PRO A 95 9.98 21.73 -35.20
N GLU A 96 10.86 21.71 -34.21
CA GLU A 96 10.68 22.46 -32.95
C GLU A 96 10.52 23.97 -33.21
N ALA A 97 11.20 24.50 -34.23
CA ALA A 97 11.02 25.88 -34.70
C ALA A 97 9.59 26.18 -35.18
N ALA A 98 8.89 25.21 -35.77
CA ALA A 98 7.52 25.36 -36.22
C ALA A 98 6.51 25.29 -35.06
N ILE A 99 6.81 24.50 -34.01
CA ILE A 99 6.00 24.46 -32.78
C ILE A 99 6.15 25.78 -32.02
N VAL A 100 7.38 26.24 -31.81
CA VAL A 100 7.65 27.51 -31.12
C VAL A 100 7.06 28.69 -31.89
N GLN A 101 7.14 28.70 -33.22
CA GLN A 101 6.48 29.73 -34.03
C GLN A 101 4.95 29.68 -33.93
N ARG A 102 4.32 28.50 -33.92
CA ARG A 102 2.86 28.38 -33.79
C ARG A 102 2.36 28.74 -32.38
N ILE A 103 3.07 28.33 -31.33
CA ILE A 103 2.77 28.73 -29.95
C ILE A 103 2.90 30.26 -29.78
N ASN A 104 3.93 30.86 -30.39
CA ASN A 104 4.12 32.31 -30.37
C ASN A 104 3.09 33.08 -31.23
N GLN A 105 2.60 32.48 -32.33
CA GLN A 105 1.56 33.09 -33.18
C GLN A 105 0.15 32.99 -32.57
N GLU A 106 -0.19 31.87 -31.91
CA GLU A 106 -1.45 31.75 -31.15
C GLU A 106 -1.48 32.70 -29.94
N SER A 107 -0.32 33.07 -29.39
CA SER A 107 -0.21 34.05 -28.30
C SER A 107 -0.31 35.52 -28.74
N GLN A 108 -0.39 35.82 -30.04
CA GLN A 108 -0.42 37.20 -30.56
C GLN A 108 -1.59 37.52 -31.52
N THR A 109 -2.49 36.58 -31.80
CA THR A 109 -3.58 36.82 -32.77
C THR A 109 -4.89 37.36 -32.15
N ASP A 110 -5.02 37.42 -30.81
CA ASP A 110 -6.21 37.98 -30.15
C ASP A 110 -6.14 39.51 -29.89
N SER A 111 -5.16 40.23 -30.45
CA SER A 111 -5.01 41.68 -30.21
C SER A 111 -4.75 42.49 -31.48
N ALA A 112 -5.60 42.36 -32.51
CA ALA A 112 -5.66 43.35 -33.58
C ALA A 112 -6.95 43.32 -34.43
N LYS A 113 -8.12 43.58 -33.81
CA LYS A 113 -9.22 44.29 -34.50
C LYS A 113 -10.34 44.75 -33.55
N ALA A 114 -10.36 46.04 -33.23
CA ALA A 114 -11.56 46.89 -33.17
C ALA A 114 -11.19 48.25 -32.54
N GLU A 115 -11.29 49.31 -33.35
CA GLU A 115 -11.44 50.68 -32.85
C GLU A 115 -12.85 50.85 -32.22
N ASP A 116 -12.92 51.75 -31.24
CA ASP A 116 -14.10 52.32 -30.58
C ASP A 116 -14.98 51.45 -29.66
N LYS A 117 -14.67 51.48 -28.36
CA LYS A 117 -15.42 52.25 -27.33
C LYS A 117 -14.89 51.98 -25.93
N GLU A 118 -14.80 53.07 -25.16
CA GLU A 118 -14.50 53.11 -23.73
C GLU A 118 -15.46 52.21 -22.94
N GLU A 119 -14.91 51.22 -22.22
CA GLU A 119 -15.31 50.82 -20.87
C GLU A 119 -14.27 49.81 -20.36
N LYS A 120 -13.46 50.21 -19.36
CA LYS A 120 -12.54 49.30 -18.66
C LYS A 120 -13.35 48.22 -17.93
N LYS A 121 -13.49 47.05 -18.55
CA LYS A 121 -13.76 45.82 -17.80
C LYS A 121 -12.42 45.20 -17.45
N GLU A 122 -12.15 45.10 -16.16
CA GLU A 122 -11.02 44.34 -15.65
C GLU A 122 -11.13 42.93 -16.22
N GLU A 123 -10.18 42.56 -17.07
CA GLU A 123 -10.07 41.21 -17.58
C GLU A 123 -9.65 40.33 -16.41
N ASP A 124 -10.65 39.72 -15.78
CA ASP A 124 -10.45 38.69 -14.77
C ASP A 124 -9.38 37.70 -15.25
N GLY A 125 -8.29 37.61 -14.48
CA GLY A 125 -7.17 36.72 -14.82
C GLY A 125 -7.64 35.28 -15.01
N ASN A 126 -6.91 34.51 -15.81
CA ASN A 126 -7.26 33.12 -16.15
C ASN A 126 -7.78 32.28 -14.97
N PRO A 127 -7.23 32.34 -13.74
CA PRO A 127 -7.74 31.56 -12.60
C PRO A 127 -9.21 31.84 -12.25
N VAL A 128 -9.65 33.10 -12.35
CA VAL A 128 -11.04 33.52 -12.05
C VAL A 128 -12.00 32.99 -13.11
N LYS A 129 -11.57 32.94 -14.37
CA LYS A 129 -12.34 32.34 -15.48
C LYS A 129 -12.55 30.84 -15.27
N TRP A 130 -11.49 30.12 -14.89
CA TRP A 130 -11.59 28.68 -14.57
C TRP A 130 -12.52 28.41 -13.39
N TRP A 131 -12.40 29.22 -12.33
CA TRP A 131 -13.29 29.10 -11.19
C TRP A 131 -14.77 29.28 -11.56
N LYS A 132 -15.06 30.29 -12.38
CA LYS A 132 -16.41 30.53 -12.89
C LYS A 132 -16.92 29.41 -13.79
N TYR A 133 -16.07 28.80 -14.60
CA TYR A 133 -16.46 27.66 -15.45
C TYR A 133 -16.82 26.42 -14.64
N PHE A 134 -16.04 26.11 -13.60
CA PHE A 134 -16.26 24.89 -12.81
C PHE A 134 -17.30 25.04 -11.71
N PHE A 135 -17.51 26.25 -11.20
CA PHE A 135 -18.35 26.49 -10.02
C PHE A 135 -19.40 27.61 -10.20
N GLY A 136 -19.46 28.24 -11.38
CA GLY A 136 -20.53 29.16 -11.75
C GLY A 136 -21.71 28.38 -12.32
N LYS A 137 -22.87 28.57 -11.71
CA LYS A 137 -24.13 27.86 -12.00
C LYS A 137 -24.68 28.13 -13.40
#